data_AF-A0AA40C5H4-F1
#
_entry.id   AF-A0AA40C5H4-F1
#
_cell.length_a   1.000
_cell.length_b   1.000
_cell.length_c   1.000
_cell.angle_alpha   90.00
_cell.angle_beta   90.00
_cell.angle_gamma   90.00
#
_symmetry.space_group_name_H-M   'P 1'
#
loop_
_entity.id
_entity.type
_entity.pdbx_description
1 polymer ?
#
loop_
_entity_poly.entity_id
_entity_poly.type
_entity_poly.pdbx_seq_one_letter_code
_entity_poly.pdbx_strand_id
1 'polypeptide(L)'
;MENDEFKLNIKPEQIQLIMKQYPLVRRIYDENVPKVSEGEFISKFFLSRLYKKLRGERVTENDENIPMFDRYIDDESWMGWTSNLSPQQIPHIINVEANEENQGGFKGGNRQDVEMRPRRNVPVIKTLNSLSEKILNGVAPSDHNISGAATDTIDESVFRALALKDLQGDPAADVIKLNAKQQSEFFSNQDATQPSAEALLYEKQIPAEVVFEVQADLETLDEDGAGGIDLHKSIGVDDDSDSDGEATRPPHVGSRAARKAAQGQILEGMGKQRAAIYTANGHDDAAGIVKSPMSIPADITQRCYLTNATTTEFLKQFWDAFLSGDPARTQELAYYVESLKRSQARIDALANEAEKVRQELVEHRKKEMREIFRKTGRKTRWVNIGGGKEAVLALFEATIASLNSAQSLYKQALGH
;
A
#
# COMPACT_ATOMS: atom_id res chain seq x y z
N MET A 1 38.37 -51.89 32.05
CA MET A 1 37.33 -51.53 31.06
C MET A 1 36.91 -50.13 31.44
N GLU A 2 37.34 -49.20 30.62
CA GLU A 2 37.34 -47.76 30.84
C GLU A 2 35.90 -47.26 30.75
N ASN A 3 35.40 -46.61 31.80
CA ASN A 3 34.12 -45.90 31.75
C ASN A 3 34.31 -44.75 30.76
N ASP A 4 33.80 -44.92 29.54
CA ASP A 4 33.73 -43.87 28.54
C ASP A 4 32.70 -42.83 29.02
N GLU A 5 33.14 -41.97 29.96
CA GLU A 5 32.36 -40.84 30.45
C GLU A 5 32.17 -39.86 29.28
N PHE A 6 31.11 -40.08 28.50
CA PHE A 6 30.58 -39.09 27.57
C PHE A 6 30.22 -37.84 28.38
N LYS A 7 31.17 -36.90 28.48
CA LYS A 7 30.95 -35.56 29.06
C LYS A 7 30.07 -34.75 28.11
N LEU A 8 28.77 -34.98 28.22
CA LEU A 8 27.73 -34.25 27.53
C LEU A 8 27.56 -32.87 28.19
N ASN A 9 28.14 -31.85 27.58
CA ASN A 9 27.90 -30.45 27.95
C ASN A 9 26.50 -30.03 27.47
N ILE A 10 25.47 -30.33 28.25
CA ILE A 10 24.07 -30.00 27.93
C ILE A 10 23.67 -28.71 28.65
N LYS A 11 23.03 -27.79 27.93
CA LYS A 11 22.50 -26.56 28.52
C LYS A 11 21.21 -26.84 29.32
N PRO A 12 20.94 -26.13 30.43
CA PRO A 12 19.72 -26.32 31.21
C PRO A 12 18.44 -26.09 30.40
N GLU A 13 18.48 -25.20 29.41
CA GLU A 13 17.37 -24.97 28.47
C GLU A 13 17.04 -26.22 27.63
N GLN A 14 18.05 -27.00 27.23
CA GLN A 14 17.86 -28.24 26.46
C GLN A 14 17.22 -29.32 27.33
N ILE A 15 17.57 -29.39 28.62
CA ILE A 15 16.96 -30.30 29.59
C ILE A 15 15.47 -29.98 29.75
N GLN A 16 15.13 -28.70 29.92
CA GLN A 16 13.74 -28.25 29.99
C GLN A 16 12.98 -28.53 28.69
N LEU A 17 13.63 -28.39 27.53
CA LEU A 17 13.02 -28.73 26.24
C LEU A 17 12.72 -30.23 26.13
N ILE A 18 13.65 -31.09 26.56
CA ILE A 18 13.45 -32.55 26.60
C ILE A 18 12.30 -32.91 27.56
N MET A 19 12.21 -32.28 28.72
CA MET A 19 11.12 -32.50 29.69
C MET A 19 9.76 -32.03 29.16
N LYS A 20 9.72 -30.90 28.42
CA LYS A 20 8.52 -30.45 27.68
C LYS A 20 8.19 -31.40 26.53
N GLN A 21 9.20 -32.00 25.92
CA GLN A 21 9.00 -32.93 24.81
C GLN A 21 8.42 -34.26 25.29
N TYR A 22 8.96 -34.78 26.38
CA TYR A 22 8.68 -36.09 26.94
C TYR A 22 8.32 -35.99 28.42
N PRO A 23 7.02 -35.88 28.74
CA PRO A 23 6.59 -35.65 30.11
C PRO A 23 6.74 -36.87 31.03
N LEU A 24 6.97 -38.08 30.49
CA LEU A 24 7.43 -39.21 31.29
C LEU A 24 8.81 -38.94 31.89
N VAL A 25 9.72 -38.34 31.12
CA VAL A 25 11.07 -38.02 31.60
C VAL A 25 10.97 -37.02 32.76
N ARG A 26 10.01 -36.09 32.71
CA ARG A 26 9.70 -35.19 33.82
C ARG A 26 9.22 -35.92 35.08
N ARG A 27 8.31 -36.90 34.95
CA ARG A 27 7.86 -37.71 36.10
C ARG A 27 9.01 -38.52 36.72
N ILE A 28 9.81 -39.17 35.88
CA ILE A 28 10.96 -39.97 36.33
C ILE A 28 12.02 -39.06 36.99
N TYR A 29 12.19 -37.83 36.49
CA TYR A 29 13.05 -36.83 37.08
C TYR A 29 12.55 -36.40 38.47
N ASP A 30 11.27 -36.06 38.62
CA ASP A 30 10.66 -35.63 39.88
C ASP A 30 10.73 -36.72 40.98
N GLU A 31 10.70 -38.01 40.61
CA GLU A 31 10.76 -39.14 41.56
C GLU A 31 12.18 -39.49 42.05
N ASN A 32 13.19 -39.22 41.21
CA ASN A 32 14.55 -39.72 41.40
C ASN A 32 15.59 -38.62 41.61
N VAL A 33 15.33 -37.38 41.24
CA VAL A 33 16.15 -36.21 41.61
C VAL A 33 15.47 -35.57 42.82
N PRO A 34 16.13 -35.46 44.00
CA PRO A 34 17.58 -35.28 44.22
C PRO A 34 18.40 -36.53 44.64
N LYS A 35 17.86 -37.76 44.53
CA LYS A 35 18.59 -38.99 44.95
C LYS A 35 19.81 -39.27 44.06
N VAL A 36 19.73 -38.92 42.77
CA VAL A 36 20.85 -38.90 41.82
C VAL A 36 21.13 -37.46 41.37
N SER A 37 22.40 -37.18 41.04
CA SER A 37 22.75 -35.85 40.50
C SER A 37 22.13 -35.65 39.10
N GLU A 38 21.80 -34.41 38.75
CA GLU A 38 21.18 -34.09 37.46
C GLU A 38 22.07 -34.54 36.27
N GLY A 39 23.38 -34.33 36.35
CA GLY A 39 24.32 -34.78 35.32
C GLY A 39 24.36 -36.30 35.14
N GLU A 40 24.29 -37.05 36.24
CA GLU A 40 24.29 -38.52 36.24
C GLU A 40 22.94 -39.09 35.78
N PHE A 41 21.83 -38.43 36.11
CA PHE A 41 20.51 -38.79 35.59
C PHE A 41 20.49 -38.69 34.06
N ILE A 42 20.99 -37.59 33.53
CA ILE A 42 20.93 -37.29 32.10
C ILE A 42 21.87 -38.20 31.29
N SER A 43 23.08 -38.47 31.79
CA SER A 43 23.99 -39.41 31.12
C SER A 43 23.40 -40.82 31.04
N LYS A 44 22.81 -41.30 32.14
CA LYS A 44 22.11 -42.59 32.19
C LYS A 44 20.86 -42.60 31.31
N PHE A 45 20.15 -41.48 31.20
CA PHE A 45 18.99 -41.36 30.32
C PHE A 45 19.37 -41.56 28.84
N PHE A 46 20.44 -40.94 28.34
CA PHE A 46 20.86 -41.09 26.94
C PHE A 46 21.36 -42.50 26.59
N LEU A 47 21.91 -43.22 27.56
CA LEU A 47 22.34 -44.61 27.39
C LEU A 47 21.17 -45.61 27.52
N SER A 48 20.06 -45.20 28.12
CA SER A 48 18.92 -46.08 28.41
C SER A 48 18.21 -46.61 27.16
N ARG A 49 17.61 -47.79 27.30
CA ARG A 49 16.69 -48.39 26.32
C ARG A 49 15.44 -47.54 26.12
N LEU A 50 15.03 -46.80 27.15
CA LEU A 50 13.91 -45.86 27.09
C LEU A 50 14.18 -44.78 26.05
N TYR A 51 15.35 -44.14 26.06
CA TYR A 51 15.72 -43.12 25.06
C TYR A 51 15.73 -43.67 23.63
N LYS A 52 16.25 -44.88 23.42
CA LYS A 52 16.20 -45.55 22.12
C LYS A 52 14.75 -45.77 21.65
N LYS A 53 13.86 -46.19 22.56
CA LYS A 53 12.42 -46.36 22.28
C LYS A 53 11.72 -45.03 21.99
N LEU A 54 11.99 -43.97 22.76
CA LEU A 54 11.51 -42.60 22.56
C LEU A 54 11.90 -42.07 21.17
N ARG A 55 13.11 -42.40 20.70
CA ARG A 55 13.63 -41.99 19.39
C ARG A 55 13.20 -42.91 18.23
N GLY A 56 12.57 -44.03 18.55
CA GLY A 56 12.15 -45.04 17.56
C GLY A 56 13.27 -45.99 17.13
N GLU A 57 14.47 -45.92 17.71
CA GLU A 57 15.57 -46.82 17.37
C GLU A 57 15.28 -48.26 17.78
N ARG A 58 15.91 -49.23 17.09
CA ARG A 58 15.76 -50.65 17.39
C ARG A 58 16.41 -50.95 18.75
N VAL A 59 15.58 -51.26 19.74
CA VAL A 59 16.04 -51.74 21.04
C VAL A 59 16.62 -53.13 20.86
N THR A 60 17.85 -53.34 21.31
CA THR A 60 18.51 -54.64 21.28
C THR A 60 18.70 -55.19 22.69
N GLU A 61 18.70 -56.51 22.84
CA GLU A 61 18.90 -57.16 24.14
C GLU A 61 20.30 -56.89 24.73
N ASN A 62 21.24 -56.43 23.91
CA ASN A 62 22.62 -56.09 24.29
C ASN A 62 22.76 -54.68 24.90
N ASP A 63 21.70 -53.87 24.94
CA ASP A 63 21.75 -52.52 25.48
C ASP A 63 21.83 -52.51 27.01
N GLU A 64 22.49 -51.52 27.61
CA GLU A 64 22.62 -51.39 29.06
C GLU A 64 21.24 -51.33 29.75
N ASN A 65 21.01 -52.23 30.71
CA ASN A 65 19.79 -52.26 31.50
C ASN A 65 19.95 -51.31 32.69
N ILE A 66 19.14 -50.25 32.72
CA ILE A 66 19.10 -49.28 33.80
C ILE A 66 17.73 -49.40 34.48
N PRO A 67 17.63 -50.06 35.66
CA PRO A 67 16.36 -50.39 36.30
C PRO A 67 15.44 -49.21 36.61
N MET A 68 15.98 -48.00 36.64
CA MET A 68 15.26 -46.75 36.88
C MET A 68 14.41 -46.32 35.67
N PHE A 69 14.90 -46.54 34.45
CA PHE A 69 14.18 -46.18 33.22
C PHE A 69 13.43 -47.38 32.64
N ASP A 70 13.91 -48.59 32.87
CA ASP A 70 13.37 -49.80 32.25
C ASP A 70 11.98 -50.19 32.77
N ARG A 71 11.63 -49.79 34.00
CA ARG A 71 10.26 -49.96 34.56
C ARG A 71 9.19 -49.27 33.72
N TYR A 72 9.55 -48.18 33.06
CA TYR A 72 8.64 -47.33 32.30
C TYR A 72 8.70 -47.63 30.79
N ILE A 73 9.42 -48.68 30.36
CA ILE A 73 9.52 -49.04 28.93
C ILE A 73 8.16 -49.47 28.39
N ASP A 74 7.44 -50.33 29.10
CA ASP A 74 6.18 -50.92 28.63
C ASP A 74 4.94 -50.07 28.95
N ASP A 75 5.13 -48.95 29.65
CA ASP A 75 4.07 -47.99 29.91
C ASP A 75 3.71 -47.23 28.63
N GLU A 76 2.77 -47.78 27.86
CA GLU A 76 2.17 -47.14 26.68
C GLU A 76 1.39 -45.86 27.00
N SER A 77 1.22 -45.53 28.29
CA SER A 77 0.51 -44.35 28.79
C SER A 77 0.99 -43.02 28.19
N TRP A 78 2.25 -42.95 27.72
CA TRP A 78 2.78 -41.75 27.06
C TRP A 78 2.49 -41.67 25.56
N MET A 79 2.45 -42.80 24.86
CA MET A 79 1.95 -42.82 23.48
C MET A 79 0.45 -42.53 23.44
N GLY A 80 -0.29 -43.00 24.46
CA GLY A 80 -1.71 -42.66 24.65
C GLY A 80 -1.96 -41.16 24.79
N TRP A 81 -1.05 -40.43 25.44
CA TRP A 81 -1.18 -38.97 25.57
C TRP A 81 -0.94 -38.23 24.25
N THR A 82 -0.07 -38.73 23.38
CA THR A 82 0.07 -38.18 22.03
C THR A 82 -1.08 -38.60 21.12
N SER A 83 -1.61 -39.82 21.24
CA SER A 83 -2.73 -40.29 20.40
C SER A 83 -4.10 -39.71 20.78
N ASN A 84 -4.23 -39.16 21.99
CA ASN A 84 -5.45 -38.46 22.42
C ASN A 84 -5.53 -37.02 21.89
N LEU A 85 -4.51 -36.55 21.17
CA LEU A 85 -4.49 -35.25 20.52
C LEU A 85 -5.21 -35.35 19.18
N SER A 86 -6.53 -35.52 19.25
CA SER A 86 -7.49 -35.71 18.16
C SER A 86 -7.20 -36.90 17.23
N PRO A 87 -8.06 -37.93 17.18
CA PRO A 87 -8.08 -38.79 16.01
C PRO A 87 -8.49 -37.89 14.84
N GLN A 88 -7.53 -37.50 14.01
CA GLN A 88 -7.82 -36.79 12.78
C GLN A 88 -8.74 -37.72 11.99
N GLN A 89 -10.03 -37.42 11.99
CA GLN A 89 -11.03 -38.25 11.34
C GLN A 89 -10.80 -38.09 9.85
N ILE A 90 -9.95 -38.95 9.28
CA ILE A 90 -9.65 -38.94 7.86
C ILE A 90 -10.96 -39.25 7.15
N PRO A 91 -11.52 -38.30 6.38
CA PRO A 91 -12.78 -38.54 5.70
C PRO A 91 -12.58 -39.68 4.70
N HIS A 92 -13.48 -40.67 4.76
CA HIS A 92 -13.38 -41.92 4.02
C HIS A 92 -13.81 -41.80 2.55
N ILE A 93 -13.38 -40.73 1.88
CA ILE A 93 -13.80 -40.39 0.51
C ILE A 93 -13.10 -41.29 -0.50
N ILE A 94 -11.82 -41.59 -0.23
CA ILE A 94 -11.01 -42.50 -1.04
C ILE A 94 -10.54 -43.62 -0.11
N ASN A 95 -11.33 -44.70 -0.03
CA ASN A 95 -10.92 -45.90 0.69
C ASN A 95 -10.11 -46.83 -0.21
N VAL A 96 -8.79 -46.73 -0.09
CA VAL A 96 -7.87 -47.61 -0.81
C VAL A 96 -7.98 -49.06 -0.31
N GLU A 97 -8.23 -49.30 0.98
CA GLU A 97 -8.38 -50.64 1.56
C GLU A 97 -9.61 -51.37 1.01
N ALA A 98 -10.78 -50.70 0.95
CA ALA A 98 -11.96 -51.30 0.31
C ALA A 98 -11.77 -51.51 -1.20
N ASN A 99 -11.01 -50.64 -1.87
CA ASN A 99 -10.65 -50.85 -3.29
C ASN A 99 -9.76 -52.09 -3.45
N GLU A 100 -8.79 -52.29 -2.56
CA GLU A 100 -7.91 -53.47 -2.54
C GLU A 100 -8.69 -54.76 -2.24
N GLU A 101 -9.65 -54.73 -1.32
CA GLU A 101 -10.55 -55.88 -1.03
C GLU A 101 -11.43 -56.24 -2.23
N ASN A 102 -11.98 -55.22 -2.92
CA ASN A 102 -12.89 -55.42 -4.04
C ASN A 102 -12.17 -55.89 -5.32
N GLN A 103 -11.03 -55.28 -5.66
CA GLN A 103 -10.24 -55.64 -6.84
C GLN A 103 -9.34 -56.87 -6.61
N GLY A 104 -9.35 -57.45 -5.42
CA GLY A 104 -8.74 -58.74 -5.14
C GLY A 104 -7.22 -58.67 -4.90
N GLY A 105 -6.70 -57.62 -4.28
CA GLY A 105 -5.30 -57.52 -3.89
C GLY A 105 -4.81 -58.73 -3.07
N PHE A 106 -5.69 -59.30 -2.23
CA PHE A 106 -5.44 -60.56 -1.52
C PHE A 106 -5.74 -61.82 -2.35
N LYS A 107 -6.64 -61.76 -3.34
CA LYS A 107 -6.96 -62.88 -4.25
C LYS A 107 -5.80 -63.16 -5.23
N GLY A 108 -4.99 -62.16 -5.54
CA GLY A 108 -3.80 -62.27 -6.40
C GLY A 108 -2.55 -62.87 -5.73
N GLY A 109 -2.60 -63.24 -4.44
CA GLY A 109 -1.51 -63.93 -3.75
C GLY A 109 -0.30 -63.06 -3.38
N ASN A 110 -0.26 -61.80 -3.79
CA ASN A 110 0.81 -60.86 -3.43
C ASN A 110 0.58 -60.32 -2.02
N ARG A 111 1.31 -60.85 -1.06
CA ARG A 111 1.35 -60.29 0.30
C ARG A 111 2.21 -59.02 0.28
N GLN A 112 1.79 -57.98 1.01
CA GLN A 112 2.57 -56.75 1.23
C GLN A 112 4.00 -57.08 1.65
N ASP A 113 4.98 -56.30 1.18
CA ASP A 113 6.40 -56.53 1.43
C ASP A 113 6.73 -56.54 2.94
N VAL A 114 7.81 -57.22 3.31
CA VAL A 114 8.29 -57.45 4.69
C VAL A 114 8.61 -56.14 5.43
N GLU A 115 8.89 -55.06 4.69
CA GLU A 115 9.09 -53.70 5.23
C GLU A 115 7.78 -52.91 5.35
N MET A 116 6.77 -53.25 4.54
CA MET A 116 5.44 -52.63 4.57
C MET A 116 4.54 -53.21 5.68
N ARG A 117 5.08 -54.11 6.51
CA ARG A 117 4.37 -54.72 7.64
C ARG A 117 4.83 -54.11 8.96
N PRO A 118 3.90 -53.75 9.86
CA PRO A 118 4.27 -53.24 11.17
C PRO A 118 5.02 -54.32 11.97
N ARG A 119 6.24 -54.01 12.40
CA ARG A 119 7.04 -54.88 13.26
C ARG A 119 6.91 -54.43 14.72
N ARG A 120 6.71 -55.38 15.63
CA ARG A 120 6.63 -55.11 17.08
C ARG A 120 7.90 -54.44 17.64
N ASN A 121 9.05 -54.69 17.03
CA ASN A 121 10.35 -54.26 17.55
C ASN A 121 10.85 -52.93 16.94
N VAL A 122 10.05 -52.28 16.10
CA VAL A 122 10.44 -51.04 15.40
C VAL A 122 9.29 -50.03 15.51
N PRO A 123 9.21 -49.25 16.60
CA PRO A 123 8.18 -48.22 16.76
C PRO A 123 8.47 -46.94 15.95
N VAL A 124 9.49 -46.93 15.06
CA VAL A 124 9.92 -45.78 14.24
C VAL A 124 8.75 -45.02 13.64
N ILE A 125 7.78 -45.74 13.06
CA ILE A 125 6.64 -45.11 12.38
C ILE A 125 5.75 -44.38 13.39
N LYS A 126 5.49 -44.97 14.56
CA LYS A 126 4.67 -44.35 15.61
C LYS A 126 5.38 -43.11 16.18
N THR A 127 6.69 -43.20 16.43
CA THR A 127 7.46 -42.08 16.96
C THR A 127 7.59 -40.95 15.93
N LEU A 128 7.81 -41.27 14.65
CA LEU A 128 7.88 -40.30 13.56
C LEU A 128 6.54 -39.60 13.38
N ASN A 129 5.44 -40.36 13.37
CA ASN A 129 4.09 -39.78 13.25
C ASN A 129 3.81 -38.84 14.43
N SER A 130 4.07 -39.27 15.67
CA SER A 130 3.90 -38.41 16.85
C SER A 130 4.78 -37.15 16.83
N LEU A 131 5.99 -37.25 16.26
CA LEU A 131 6.89 -36.11 16.10
C LEU A 131 6.40 -35.16 15.01
N SER A 132 5.93 -35.70 13.88
CA SER A 132 5.38 -34.91 12.77
C SER A 132 4.12 -34.16 13.21
N GLU A 133 3.24 -34.84 13.95
CA GLU A 133 2.04 -34.27 14.54
C GLU A 133 2.39 -33.14 15.52
N LYS A 134 3.41 -33.35 16.36
CA LYS A 134 3.88 -32.32 17.29
C LYS A 134 4.49 -31.10 16.59
N ILE A 135 5.21 -31.29 15.49
CA ILE A 135 5.76 -30.20 14.70
C ILE A 135 4.62 -29.43 14.04
N LEU A 136 3.64 -30.12 13.45
CA LEU A 136 2.45 -29.50 12.85
C LEU A 136 1.64 -28.70 13.88
N ASN A 137 1.45 -29.23 15.09
CA ASN A 137 0.76 -28.52 16.16
C ASN A 137 1.51 -27.28 16.66
N GLY A 138 2.84 -27.22 16.49
CA GLY A 138 3.64 -26.05 16.79
C GLY A 138 3.59 -24.96 15.71
N VAL A 139 3.18 -25.32 14.49
CA VAL A 139 3.14 -24.41 13.33
C VAL A 139 1.72 -23.85 13.18
N ALA A 140 1.53 -22.65 13.75
CA ALA A 140 0.37 -21.77 13.63
C ALA A 140 -1.02 -22.29 14.11
N PRO A 141 -1.61 -21.70 15.17
CA PRO A 141 -3.00 -22.00 15.57
C PRO A 141 -4.05 -21.47 14.58
N SER A 142 -3.65 -20.69 13.57
CA SER A 142 -4.53 -20.10 12.55
C SER A 142 -5.18 -21.16 11.64
N ASP A 143 -4.50 -22.28 11.39
CA ASP A 143 -4.99 -23.38 10.55
C ASP A 143 -5.92 -24.35 11.30
N HIS A 144 -5.93 -24.33 12.64
CA HIS A 144 -6.82 -25.18 13.44
C HIS A 144 -8.30 -24.80 13.31
N ASN A 145 -8.61 -23.62 12.76
CA ASN A 145 -9.98 -23.14 12.60
C ASN A 145 -10.74 -23.74 11.40
N ILE A 146 -10.17 -24.73 10.69
CA ILE A 146 -10.93 -25.48 9.67
C ILE A 146 -11.63 -26.71 10.28
N SER A 147 -11.16 -27.24 11.42
CA SER A 147 -11.66 -28.52 11.97
C SER A 147 -12.51 -28.41 13.25
N GLY A 148 -12.72 -27.20 13.78
CA GLY A 148 -13.47 -26.98 15.03
C GLY A 148 -14.98 -26.76 14.88
N ALA A 149 -15.54 -26.84 13.66
CA ALA A 149 -16.97 -26.77 13.44
C ALA A 149 -17.58 -28.17 13.61
N ALA A 150 -18.51 -28.24 14.55
CA ALA A 150 -19.16 -29.44 15.06
C ALA A 150 -19.76 -30.33 13.95
N THR A 151 -19.52 -31.64 14.10
CA THR A 151 -20.31 -32.86 13.79
C THR A 151 -21.40 -32.91 12.70
N ASP A 152 -21.93 -31.80 12.16
CA ASP A 152 -22.82 -31.73 10.99
C ASP A 152 -22.10 -31.11 9.76
N THR A 153 -20.87 -30.62 9.89
CA THR A 153 -20.13 -29.88 8.84
C THR A 153 -19.02 -30.67 8.15
N ILE A 154 -18.95 -31.99 8.35
CA ILE A 154 -17.95 -32.85 7.69
C ILE A 154 -18.16 -32.78 6.17
N ASP A 155 -19.41 -32.86 5.72
CA ASP A 155 -19.75 -32.76 4.30
C ASP A 155 -19.41 -31.39 3.72
N GLU A 156 -19.61 -30.30 4.47
CA GLU A 156 -19.35 -28.93 3.99
C GLU A 156 -17.85 -28.64 3.83
N SER A 157 -17.02 -29.07 4.78
CA SER A 157 -15.56 -28.91 4.67
C SER A 157 -14.97 -29.76 3.56
N VAL A 158 -15.47 -30.98 3.39
CA VAL A 158 -15.14 -31.87 2.27
C VAL A 158 -15.63 -31.30 0.94
N PHE A 159 -16.85 -30.78 0.90
CA PHE A 159 -17.43 -30.17 -0.30
C PHE A 159 -16.67 -28.90 -0.71
N ARG A 160 -16.21 -28.08 0.25
CA ARG A 160 -15.31 -26.96 -0.01
C ARG A 160 -13.97 -27.40 -0.59
N ALA A 161 -13.42 -28.52 -0.15
CA ALA A 161 -12.20 -29.08 -0.72
C ALA A 161 -12.41 -29.63 -2.15
N LEU A 162 -13.62 -30.09 -2.47
CA LEU A 162 -14.02 -30.54 -3.81
C LEU A 162 -14.45 -29.38 -4.72
N ALA A 163 -14.77 -28.22 -4.16
CA ALA A 163 -15.26 -27.08 -4.92
C ALA A 163 -14.12 -26.43 -5.72
N LEU A 164 -14.27 -26.43 -7.05
CA LEU A 164 -13.29 -25.85 -7.96
C LEU A 164 -13.44 -24.32 -8.00
N LYS A 165 -12.33 -23.62 -7.73
CA LYS A 165 -12.28 -22.16 -7.70
C LYS A 165 -12.72 -21.51 -9.01
N ASP A 166 -12.44 -22.15 -10.14
CA ASP A 166 -12.78 -21.64 -11.48
C ASP A 166 -14.27 -21.77 -11.82
N LEU A 167 -15.00 -22.63 -11.12
CA LEU A 167 -16.44 -22.84 -11.30
C LEU A 167 -17.28 -22.00 -10.33
N GLN A 168 -16.66 -21.51 -9.25
CA GLN A 168 -17.30 -20.57 -8.34
C GLN A 168 -17.41 -19.21 -9.06
N GLY A 169 -18.63 -18.71 -9.22
CA GLY A 169 -18.83 -17.35 -9.75
C GLY A 169 -18.12 -16.31 -8.88
N ASP A 170 -17.84 -15.14 -9.44
CA ASP A 170 -17.21 -14.06 -8.67
C ASP A 170 -18.01 -13.79 -7.40
N PRO A 171 -17.36 -13.79 -6.21
CA PRO A 171 -18.06 -13.50 -4.97
C PRO A 171 -18.66 -12.11 -5.10
N ALA A 172 -19.96 -11.99 -4.84
CA ALA A 172 -20.64 -10.70 -4.86
C ALA A 172 -19.86 -9.74 -3.95
N ALA A 173 -19.25 -8.71 -4.52
CA ALA A 173 -18.55 -7.71 -3.75
C ALA A 173 -19.58 -7.09 -2.79
N ASP A 174 -19.34 -7.20 -1.48
CA ASP A 174 -20.13 -6.54 -0.44
C ASP A 174 -19.85 -5.04 -0.50
N VAL A 175 -20.37 -4.39 -1.55
CA VAL A 175 -20.36 -2.95 -1.67
C VAL A 175 -21.43 -2.42 -0.73
N ILE A 176 -20.98 -1.74 0.34
CA ILE A 176 -21.87 -1.02 1.25
C ILE A 176 -22.63 0.02 0.42
N LYS A 177 -23.91 -0.23 0.14
CA LYS A 177 -24.77 0.70 -0.59
C LYS A 177 -25.06 1.90 0.32
N LEU A 178 -24.35 3.01 0.09
CA LEU A 178 -24.58 4.26 0.80
C LEU A 178 -25.83 4.96 0.23
N ASN A 179 -26.95 4.84 0.95
CA ASN A 179 -28.15 5.62 0.67
C ASN A 179 -28.06 7.00 1.33
N ALA A 180 -27.49 7.97 0.62
CA ALA A 180 -27.43 9.36 1.08
C ALA A 180 -28.85 9.96 1.12
N LYS A 181 -29.33 10.34 2.32
CA LYS A 181 -30.69 10.87 2.53
C LYS A 181 -30.83 12.35 2.16
N GLN A 182 -29.75 13.12 2.20
CA GLN A 182 -29.74 14.57 1.98
C GLN A 182 -28.74 14.92 0.87
N GLN A 183 -28.96 14.38 -0.34
CA GLN A 183 -28.10 14.69 -1.48
C GLN A 183 -28.13 16.18 -1.84
N SER A 184 -29.29 16.84 -1.72
CA SER A 184 -29.46 18.26 -2.04
C SER A 184 -28.63 19.20 -1.14
N GLU A 185 -28.49 18.90 0.15
CA GLU A 185 -27.71 19.71 1.10
C GLU A 185 -26.19 19.58 0.85
N PHE A 186 -25.76 18.45 0.31
CA PHE A 186 -24.36 18.23 -0.05
C PHE A 186 -23.93 19.09 -1.24
N PHE A 187 -24.82 19.25 -2.24
CA PHE A 187 -24.55 20.09 -3.42
C PHE A 187 -24.75 21.59 -3.14
N SER A 188 -25.64 21.98 -2.21
CA SER A 188 -25.84 23.40 -1.89
C SER A 188 -24.69 24.02 -1.07
N ASN A 189 -23.98 23.22 -0.26
CA ASN A 189 -22.95 23.74 0.65
C ASN A 189 -21.57 23.96 0.00
N GLN A 190 -21.28 23.34 -1.14
CA GLN A 190 -20.03 23.61 -1.86
C GLN A 190 -20.02 25.00 -2.52
N ASP A 191 -21.19 25.46 -2.98
CA ASP A 191 -21.36 26.77 -3.61
C ASP A 191 -21.45 27.94 -2.61
N ALA A 192 -21.47 27.66 -1.31
CA ALA A 192 -21.60 28.70 -0.28
C ALA A 192 -20.35 29.59 -0.13
N THR A 193 -19.19 29.18 -0.65
CA THR A 193 -17.98 30.01 -0.57
C THR A 193 -17.90 31.06 -1.68
N GLN A 194 -18.45 30.79 -2.87
CA GLN A 194 -18.78 31.77 -3.91
C GLN A 194 -19.84 31.15 -4.85
N PRO A 195 -21.12 31.55 -4.79
CA PRO A 195 -22.07 31.12 -5.80
C PRO A 195 -21.59 31.68 -7.14
N SER A 196 -21.46 30.81 -8.15
CA SER A 196 -21.11 31.25 -9.49
C SER A 196 -22.10 32.34 -9.92
N ALA A 197 -21.62 33.35 -10.67
CA ALA A 197 -22.46 34.45 -11.11
C ALA A 197 -23.72 33.96 -11.87
N GLU A 198 -23.62 32.79 -12.50
CA GLU A 198 -24.69 32.10 -13.20
C GLU A 198 -25.74 31.49 -12.27
N ALA A 199 -25.35 30.89 -11.13
CA ALA A 199 -26.29 30.35 -10.15
C ALA A 199 -27.21 31.44 -9.57
N LEU A 200 -26.67 32.64 -9.32
CA LEU A 200 -27.46 33.81 -8.88
C LEU A 200 -28.39 34.36 -9.96
N LEU A 201 -28.11 34.08 -11.24
CA LEU A 201 -28.98 34.45 -12.35
C LEU A 201 -30.13 33.44 -12.48
N TYR A 202 -29.84 32.14 -12.37
CA TYR A 202 -30.83 31.08 -12.45
C TYR A 202 -31.79 31.06 -11.26
N GLU A 203 -31.33 31.43 -10.06
CA GLU A 203 -32.21 31.54 -8.87
C GLU A 203 -33.32 32.60 -9.05
N LYS A 204 -33.07 33.61 -9.88
CA LYS A 204 -34.05 34.68 -10.17
C LYS A 204 -35.05 34.29 -11.26
N GLN A 205 -34.82 33.21 -12.00
CA GLN A 205 -35.67 32.81 -13.12
C GLN A 205 -36.84 31.93 -12.66
N ILE A 206 -38.01 32.17 -13.25
CA ILE A 206 -39.21 31.34 -12.98
C ILE A 206 -39.19 30.17 -13.97
N PRO A 207 -39.15 28.91 -13.50
CA PRO A 207 -38.98 27.75 -14.38
C PRO A 207 -40.12 27.58 -15.38
N ALA A 208 -41.34 27.97 -15.02
CA ALA A 208 -42.49 27.91 -15.92
C ALA A 208 -42.39 28.88 -17.10
N GLU A 209 -41.80 30.06 -16.88
CA GLU A 209 -41.60 31.07 -17.93
C GLU A 209 -40.46 30.66 -18.86
N VAL A 210 -39.36 30.15 -18.30
CA VAL A 210 -38.23 29.61 -19.09
C VAL A 210 -38.66 28.44 -19.95
N VAL A 211 -39.47 27.50 -19.43
CA VAL A 211 -39.97 26.37 -20.23
C VAL A 211 -40.89 26.84 -21.34
N PHE A 212 -41.72 27.86 -21.10
CA PHE A 212 -42.58 28.44 -22.12
C PHE A 212 -41.76 29.13 -23.22
N GLU A 213 -40.75 29.91 -22.86
CA GLU A 213 -39.82 30.56 -23.81
C GLU A 213 -39.06 29.51 -24.63
N VAL A 214 -38.52 28.47 -23.99
CA VAL A 214 -37.82 27.37 -24.68
C VAL A 214 -38.75 26.62 -25.64
N GLN A 215 -40.01 26.40 -25.26
CA GLN A 215 -41.00 25.78 -26.16
C GLN A 215 -41.33 26.68 -27.35
N ALA A 216 -41.51 27.97 -27.11
CA ALA A 216 -41.74 28.95 -28.18
C ALA A 216 -40.54 29.04 -29.13
N ASP A 217 -39.31 29.05 -28.61
CA ASP A 217 -38.09 29.06 -29.40
C ASP A 217 -37.94 27.75 -30.21
N LEU A 218 -38.26 26.60 -29.62
CA LEU A 218 -38.22 25.30 -30.30
C LEU A 218 -39.19 25.25 -31.49
N GLU A 219 -40.33 25.91 -31.39
CA GLU A 219 -41.31 26.06 -32.49
C GLU A 219 -40.81 26.99 -33.62
N THR A 220 -39.83 27.86 -33.34
CA THR A 220 -39.24 28.76 -34.36
C THR A 220 -38.03 28.19 -35.08
N LEU A 221 -37.53 27.01 -34.67
CA LEU A 221 -36.37 26.38 -35.29
C LEU A 221 -36.73 25.73 -36.63
N ASP A 222 -35.83 25.85 -37.61
CA ASP A 222 -36.03 25.30 -38.94
C ASP A 222 -36.09 23.76 -38.94
N GLU A 223 -37.15 23.22 -39.54
CA GLU A 223 -37.36 21.79 -39.72
C GLU A 223 -36.59 21.26 -40.94
N ASP A 224 -35.96 20.09 -40.81
CA ASP A 224 -35.19 19.39 -41.86
C ASP A 224 -36.10 18.66 -42.88
N GLY A 225 -37.40 18.99 -42.92
CA GLY A 225 -38.40 18.37 -43.81
C GLY A 225 -38.71 16.88 -43.54
N ALA A 226 -37.92 16.20 -42.71
CA ALA A 226 -38.11 14.82 -42.28
C ALA A 226 -38.73 14.69 -40.87
N GLY A 227 -39.24 15.80 -40.30
CA GLY A 227 -39.80 15.85 -38.95
C GLY A 227 -38.76 15.96 -37.83
N GLY A 228 -37.52 16.35 -38.15
CA GLY A 228 -36.46 16.68 -37.20
C GLY A 228 -36.02 18.13 -37.35
N ILE A 229 -35.28 18.64 -36.36
CA ILE A 229 -34.72 20.00 -36.35
C ILE A 229 -33.35 19.98 -37.02
N ASP A 230 -33.10 20.90 -37.95
CA ASP A 230 -31.80 21.03 -38.61
C ASP A 230 -30.80 21.78 -37.72
N LEU A 231 -30.05 21.01 -36.91
CA LEU A 231 -29.04 21.51 -35.98
C LEU A 231 -27.91 22.30 -36.67
N HIS A 232 -27.63 22.04 -37.95
CA HIS A 232 -26.55 22.71 -38.66
C HIS A 232 -26.90 24.17 -38.98
N LYS A 233 -28.14 24.43 -39.38
CA LYS A 233 -28.65 25.79 -39.60
C LYS A 233 -28.90 26.53 -38.29
N SER A 234 -29.42 25.84 -37.28
CA SER A 234 -29.73 26.47 -35.98
C SER A 234 -28.50 26.91 -35.19
N ILE A 235 -27.36 26.22 -35.34
CA ILE A 235 -26.07 26.60 -34.73
C ILE A 235 -25.43 27.80 -35.45
N GLY A 236 -25.99 28.25 -36.58
CA GLY A 236 -25.49 29.40 -37.33
C GLY A 236 -24.12 29.16 -37.96
N VAL A 237 -23.85 27.93 -38.41
CA VAL A 237 -22.62 27.60 -39.17
C VAL A 237 -22.80 28.11 -40.60
N ASP A 238 -22.52 29.40 -40.78
CA ASP A 238 -22.47 30.01 -42.11
C ASP A 238 -21.00 30.08 -42.58
N ASP A 239 -20.60 29.12 -43.41
CA ASP A 239 -19.22 29.03 -43.93
C ASP A 239 -18.93 30.11 -45.00
N ASP A 240 -19.96 30.77 -45.54
CA ASP A 240 -19.86 31.85 -46.54
C ASP A 240 -19.96 33.26 -45.93
N SER A 241 -20.17 33.39 -44.61
CA SER A 241 -20.26 34.68 -43.93
C SER A 241 -18.90 35.37 -43.82
N ASP A 242 -18.64 36.33 -44.71
CA ASP A 242 -17.44 37.17 -44.75
C ASP A 242 -17.46 38.21 -43.60
N SER A 243 -16.85 37.85 -42.45
CA SER A 243 -16.96 38.63 -41.21
C SER A 243 -16.06 39.88 -41.12
N ASP A 244 -15.57 40.41 -42.23
CA ASP A 244 -14.66 41.58 -42.24
C ASP A 244 -15.41 42.93 -42.16
N GLY A 245 -16.75 42.92 -42.11
CA GLY A 245 -17.55 44.16 -42.20
C GLY A 245 -18.72 44.35 -41.22
N GLU A 246 -19.16 43.35 -40.44
CA GLU A 246 -20.34 43.53 -39.58
C GLU A 246 -20.00 43.80 -38.11
N ALA A 247 -20.74 44.76 -37.56
CA ALA A 247 -20.64 45.25 -36.18
C ALA A 247 -20.62 44.12 -35.15
N THR A 248 -19.95 44.39 -34.03
CA THR A 248 -19.77 43.56 -32.83
C THR A 248 -21.05 42.88 -32.35
N ARG A 249 -21.44 41.76 -32.98
CA ARG A 249 -22.47 40.86 -32.43
C ARG A 249 -21.81 40.04 -31.31
N PRO A 250 -22.54 39.76 -30.21
CA PRO A 250 -22.02 38.92 -29.14
C PRO A 250 -21.63 37.55 -29.72
N PRO A 251 -20.48 36.98 -29.32
CA PRO A 251 -20.00 35.71 -29.85
C PRO A 251 -21.02 34.61 -29.54
N HIS A 252 -21.66 34.08 -30.59
CA HIS A 252 -22.56 32.94 -30.49
C HIS A 252 -21.78 31.64 -30.77
N VAL A 253 -22.27 30.53 -30.21
CA VAL A 253 -21.76 29.18 -30.51
C VAL A 253 -21.89 28.92 -32.02
N GLY A 254 -20.89 28.29 -32.64
CA GLY A 254 -20.86 28.08 -34.11
C GLY A 254 -20.24 29.22 -34.94
N SER A 255 -20.22 30.46 -34.43
CA SER A 255 -19.63 31.60 -35.14
C SER A 255 -18.13 31.41 -35.44
N ARG A 256 -17.64 31.95 -36.56
CA ARG A 256 -16.21 31.88 -36.95
C ARG A 256 -15.29 32.51 -35.89
N ALA A 257 -15.75 33.54 -35.19
CA ALA A 257 -15.01 34.16 -34.08
C ALA A 257 -14.85 33.20 -32.88
N ALA A 258 -15.91 32.51 -32.48
CA ALA A 258 -15.86 31.49 -31.42
C ALA A 258 -14.97 30.31 -31.84
N ARG A 259 -15.07 29.83 -33.09
CA ARG A 259 -14.18 28.80 -33.65
C ARG A 259 -12.70 29.22 -33.62
N LYS A 260 -12.41 30.48 -33.98
CA LYS A 260 -11.04 31.03 -33.94
C LYS A 260 -10.51 31.17 -32.51
N ALA A 261 -11.36 31.57 -31.56
CA ALA A 261 -10.99 31.63 -30.14
C ALA A 261 -10.70 30.24 -29.56
N ALA A 262 -11.57 29.25 -29.84
CA ALA A 262 -11.38 27.86 -29.46
C ALA A 262 -10.11 27.26 -30.09
N GLN A 263 -9.89 27.52 -31.39
CA GLN A 263 -8.65 27.13 -32.07
C GLN A 263 -7.41 27.76 -31.42
N GLY A 264 -7.50 29.03 -31.01
CA GLY A 264 -6.45 29.73 -30.25
C GLY A 264 -6.13 29.03 -28.93
N GLN A 265 -7.17 28.66 -28.16
CA GLN A 265 -7.01 27.92 -26.90
C GLN A 265 -6.36 26.55 -27.10
N ILE A 266 -6.75 25.82 -28.16
CA ILE A 266 -6.14 24.53 -28.52
C ILE A 266 -4.66 24.71 -28.87
N LEU A 267 -4.32 25.71 -29.70
CA LEU A 267 -2.94 26.02 -30.07
C LEU A 267 -2.10 26.43 -28.86
N GLU A 268 -2.66 27.22 -27.96
CA GLU A 268 -2.01 27.60 -26.70
C GLU A 268 -1.76 26.38 -25.80
N GLY A 269 -2.76 25.50 -25.67
CA GLY A 269 -2.65 24.24 -24.93
C GLY A 269 -1.57 23.32 -25.51
N MET A 270 -1.54 23.15 -26.83
CA MET A 270 -0.48 22.41 -27.53
C MET A 270 0.90 23.06 -27.36
N GLY A 271 0.96 24.40 -27.27
CA GLY A 271 2.17 25.15 -26.98
C GLY A 271 2.72 24.87 -25.58
N LYS A 272 1.84 24.89 -24.57
CA LYS A 272 2.18 24.55 -23.17
C LYS A 272 2.65 23.09 -23.05
N GLN A 273 1.97 22.16 -23.72
CA GLN A 273 2.36 20.74 -23.72
C GLN A 273 3.70 20.52 -24.42
N ARG A 274 3.94 21.17 -25.57
CA ARG A 274 5.25 21.10 -26.24
C ARG A 274 6.35 21.68 -25.37
N ALA A 275 6.13 22.83 -24.73
CA ALA A 275 7.12 23.39 -23.81
C ALA A 275 7.49 22.41 -22.69
N ALA A 276 6.50 21.73 -22.09
CA ALA A 276 6.74 20.71 -21.07
C ALA A 276 7.54 19.49 -21.59
N ILE A 277 7.27 19.03 -22.81
CA ILE A 277 7.98 17.89 -23.42
C ILE A 277 9.42 18.27 -23.79
N TYR A 278 9.65 19.46 -24.37
CA TYR A 278 11.00 19.93 -24.70
C TYR A 278 11.84 20.23 -23.46
N THR A 279 11.23 20.56 -22.30
CA THR A 279 11.97 20.66 -21.03
C THR A 279 12.38 19.31 -20.43
N ALA A 280 11.72 18.20 -20.81
CA ALA A 280 12.06 16.86 -20.31
C ALA A 280 13.29 16.26 -21.03
N ASN A 281 13.53 16.63 -22.29
CA ASN A 281 14.61 16.11 -23.12
C ASN A 281 15.66 17.19 -23.39
N GLY A 282 16.39 17.59 -22.34
CA GLY A 282 17.41 18.66 -22.33
C GLY A 282 18.22 18.78 -23.63
N HIS A 283 17.74 19.63 -24.53
CA HIS A 283 18.44 20.03 -25.75
C HIS A 283 18.93 21.46 -25.54
N ASP A 284 20.25 21.60 -25.47
CA ASP A 284 20.93 22.89 -25.51
C ASP A 284 20.70 23.55 -26.88
N ASP A 285 19.78 24.51 -26.94
CA ASP A 285 19.69 25.44 -28.06
C ASP A 285 20.99 26.28 -28.12
N ALA A 286 21.47 26.53 -29.34
CA ALA A 286 22.69 27.26 -29.70
C ALA A 286 22.81 28.73 -29.21
N ALA A 287 21.94 29.14 -28.28
CA ALA A 287 21.92 30.46 -27.64
C ALA A 287 22.43 30.46 -26.19
N GLY A 288 22.81 29.30 -25.63
CA GLY A 288 23.40 29.21 -24.28
C GLY A 288 22.46 29.59 -23.13
N ILE A 289 21.15 29.60 -23.38
CA ILE A 289 20.13 29.82 -22.35
C ILE A 289 19.55 28.46 -21.99
N VAL A 290 19.96 27.94 -20.82
CA VAL A 290 19.35 26.75 -20.23
C VAL A 290 17.87 27.06 -19.99
N LYS A 291 16.99 26.56 -20.86
CA LYS A 291 15.54 26.67 -20.70
C LYS A 291 15.07 25.63 -19.68
N SER A 292 15.54 25.75 -18.43
CA SER A 292 14.85 25.13 -17.31
C SER A 292 13.44 25.73 -17.23
N PRO A 293 12.40 24.98 -16.82
CA PRO A 293 11.10 25.57 -16.51
C PRO A 293 11.37 26.68 -15.49
N MET A 294 11.10 27.93 -15.89
CA MET A 294 11.36 29.17 -15.13
C MET A 294 12.81 29.69 -15.05
N SER A 295 13.77 29.18 -15.84
CA SER A 295 15.13 29.75 -15.98
C SER A 295 15.88 29.94 -14.65
N ILE A 296 15.64 29.05 -13.69
CA ILE A 296 16.40 28.98 -12.43
C ILE A 296 17.61 28.04 -12.62
N PRO A 297 18.81 28.40 -12.11
CA PRO A 297 19.98 27.52 -12.12
C PRO A 297 19.75 26.19 -11.39
N ALA A 298 20.36 25.11 -11.87
CA ALA A 298 20.18 23.76 -11.34
C ALA A 298 20.49 23.64 -9.83
N ASP A 299 21.54 24.30 -9.34
CA ASP A 299 21.90 24.33 -7.92
C ASP A 299 20.76 24.89 -7.04
N ILE A 300 20.20 26.03 -7.45
CA ILE A 300 19.09 26.67 -6.75
C ILE A 300 17.85 25.78 -6.81
N THR A 301 17.57 25.12 -7.94
CA THR A 301 16.41 24.20 -8.03
C THR A 301 16.50 23.01 -7.08
N GLN A 302 17.69 22.40 -6.93
CA GLN A 302 17.89 21.30 -5.98
C GLN A 302 17.68 21.76 -4.53
N ARG A 303 18.18 22.95 -4.19
CA ARG A 303 17.97 23.56 -2.88
C ARG A 303 16.51 23.95 -2.64
N CYS A 304 15.79 24.40 -3.67
CA CYS A 304 14.35 24.62 -3.60
C CYS A 304 13.62 23.31 -3.28
N TYR A 305 13.95 22.23 -3.98
CA TYR A 305 13.35 20.92 -3.74
C TYR A 305 13.55 20.43 -2.30
N LEU A 306 14.78 20.50 -1.79
CA LEU A 306 15.09 20.13 -0.40
C LEU A 306 14.37 21.04 0.60
N THR A 307 14.33 22.34 0.35
CA THR A 307 13.61 23.28 1.21
C THR A 307 12.12 22.94 1.22
N ASN A 308 11.51 22.69 0.07
CA ASN A 308 10.12 22.28 -0.05
C ASN A 308 9.82 20.99 0.71
N ALA A 309 10.63 19.94 0.52
CA ALA A 309 10.48 18.68 1.23
C ALA A 309 10.56 18.87 2.75
N THR A 310 11.54 19.64 3.25
CA THR A 310 11.62 19.89 4.70
C THR A 310 10.46 20.75 5.21
N THR A 311 9.99 21.75 4.45
CA THR A 311 8.86 22.59 4.87
C THR A 311 7.55 21.81 4.94
N THR A 312 7.33 20.89 4.01
CA THR A 312 6.11 20.06 3.93
C THR A 312 6.08 19.04 5.07
N GLU A 313 7.22 18.46 5.43
CA GLU A 313 7.32 17.60 6.62
C GLU A 313 7.04 18.37 7.92
N PHE A 314 7.57 19.59 8.08
CA PHE A 314 7.24 20.43 9.25
C PHE A 314 5.77 20.83 9.27
N LEU A 315 5.16 21.12 8.12
CA LEU A 315 3.73 21.38 8.01
C LEU A 315 2.91 20.16 8.41
N LYS A 316 3.28 18.97 7.95
CA LYS A 316 2.60 17.72 8.32
C LYS A 316 2.66 17.50 9.83
N GLN A 317 3.85 17.59 10.43
CA GLN A 317 4.02 17.43 11.88
C GLN A 317 3.24 18.49 12.67
N PHE A 318 3.20 19.73 12.15
CA PHE A 318 2.37 20.78 12.72
C PHE A 318 0.89 20.41 12.71
N TRP A 319 0.34 19.96 11.58
CA TRP A 319 -1.07 19.58 11.48
C TRP A 319 -1.41 18.35 12.32
N ASP A 320 -0.52 17.35 12.34
CA ASP A 320 -0.66 16.16 13.18
C ASP A 320 -0.68 16.52 14.67
N ALA A 321 0.07 17.55 15.09
CA ALA A 321 0.05 18.07 16.47
C ALA A 321 -1.15 18.98 16.76
N PHE A 322 -1.49 19.87 15.83
CA PHE A 322 -2.56 20.84 15.98
C PHE A 322 -3.95 20.18 15.99
N LEU A 323 -4.15 19.16 15.17
CA LEU A 323 -5.43 18.44 15.06
C LEU A 323 -5.59 17.31 16.08
N SER A 324 -4.52 16.86 16.75
CA SER A 324 -4.65 15.76 17.74
C SER A 324 -5.38 16.19 19.02
N GLY A 325 -5.43 17.49 19.33
CA GLY A 325 -6.12 18.02 20.50
C GLY A 325 -5.45 17.68 21.84
N ASP A 326 -4.23 17.11 21.82
CA ASP A 326 -3.53 16.68 23.03
C ASP A 326 -2.79 17.85 23.72
N PRO A 327 -3.08 18.14 24.99
CA PRO A 327 -2.46 19.28 25.69
C PRO A 327 -0.96 19.07 25.94
N ALA A 328 -0.48 17.83 25.99
CA ALA A 328 0.94 17.51 26.17
C ALA A 328 1.80 17.94 24.97
N ARG A 329 1.23 17.99 23.76
CA ARG A 329 1.93 18.34 22.52
C ARG A 329 2.00 19.84 22.27
N THR A 330 1.43 20.66 23.15
CA THR A 330 1.43 22.14 23.02
C THR A 330 2.84 22.73 22.96
N GLN A 331 3.79 22.17 23.72
CA GLN A 331 5.18 22.63 23.70
C GLN A 331 5.88 22.30 22.37
N GLU A 332 5.59 21.14 21.78
CA GLU A 332 6.07 20.75 20.45
C GLU A 332 5.46 21.67 19.37
N LEU A 333 4.20 22.03 19.52
CA LEU A 333 3.47 22.91 18.61
C LEU A 333 4.14 24.29 18.51
N ALA A 334 4.58 24.86 19.64
CA ALA A 334 5.34 26.10 19.65
C ALA A 334 6.66 25.99 18.88
N TYR A 335 7.38 24.87 19.03
CA TYR A 335 8.60 24.58 18.27
C TYR A 335 8.33 24.45 16.76
N TYR A 336 7.24 23.78 16.38
CA TYR A 336 6.86 23.65 14.98
C TYR A 336 6.50 25.01 14.38
N VAL A 337 5.75 25.86 15.07
CA VAL A 337 5.44 27.22 14.60
C VAL A 337 6.71 28.05 14.40
N GLU A 338 7.67 27.96 15.31
CA GLU A 338 8.97 28.62 15.12
C GLU A 338 9.72 28.06 13.90
N SER A 339 9.67 26.74 13.70
CA SER A 339 10.27 26.06 12.55
C SER A 339 9.60 26.47 11.23
N LEU A 340 8.27 26.66 11.20
CA LEU A 340 7.53 27.17 10.05
C LEU A 340 7.91 28.63 9.73
N LYS A 341 8.12 29.48 10.74
CA LYS A 341 8.63 30.85 10.52
C LYS A 341 10.05 30.85 9.96
N ARG A 342 10.92 29.98 10.50
CA ARG A 342 12.29 29.80 9.97
C ARG A 342 12.28 29.24 8.55
N SER A 343 11.32 28.39 8.21
CA SER A 343 11.20 27.84 6.85
C SER A 343 10.73 28.89 5.85
N GLN A 344 9.83 29.79 6.24
CA GLN A 344 9.45 30.96 5.43
C GLN A 344 10.65 31.88 5.17
N ALA A 345 11.42 32.22 6.21
CA ALA A 345 12.63 33.04 6.07
C ALA A 345 13.69 32.37 5.16
N ARG A 346 13.79 31.03 5.19
CA ARG A 346 14.69 30.26 4.30
C ARG A 346 14.23 30.32 2.84
N ILE A 347 12.93 30.26 2.57
CA ILE A 347 12.37 30.44 1.22
C ILE A 347 12.68 31.85 0.71
N ASP A 348 12.48 32.88 1.54
CA ASP A 348 12.79 34.27 1.18
C ASP A 348 14.28 34.49 0.91
N ALA A 349 15.16 33.88 1.72
CA ALA A 349 16.61 33.94 1.52
C ALA A 349 17.02 33.30 0.18
N LEU A 350 16.45 32.13 -0.15
CA LEU A 350 16.68 31.42 -1.41
C LEU A 350 16.17 32.23 -2.61
N ALA A 351 15.01 32.88 -2.47
CA ALA A 351 14.45 33.73 -3.50
C ALA A 351 15.31 34.99 -3.74
N ASN A 352 15.86 35.58 -2.69
CA ASN A 352 16.80 36.70 -2.79
C ASN A 352 18.15 36.29 -3.41
N GLU A 353 18.62 35.07 -3.16
CA GLU A 353 19.84 34.55 -3.80
C GLU A 353 19.63 34.27 -5.29
N ALA A 354 18.50 33.68 -5.67
CA ALA A 354 18.13 33.51 -7.07
C ALA A 354 18.07 34.86 -7.81
N GLU A 355 17.60 35.90 -7.14
CA GLU A 355 17.57 37.26 -7.68
C GLU A 355 18.97 37.84 -7.88
N LYS A 356 19.92 37.60 -6.96
CA LYS A 356 21.32 38.00 -7.14
C LYS A 356 21.96 37.32 -8.35
N VAL A 357 21.77 36.01 -8.49
CA VAL A 357 22.30 35.26 -9.64
C VAL A 357 21.68 35.76 -10.96
N ARG A 358 20.38 36.07 -10.96
CA ARG A 358 19.73 36.68 -12.12
C ARG A 358 20.32 38.06 -12.44
N GLN A 359 20.57 38.89 -11.44
CA GLN A 359 21.17 40.22 -11.61
C GLN A 359 22.58 40.13 -12.19
N GLU A 360 23.41 39.21 -11.71
CA GLU A 360 24.75 38.95 -12.26
C GLU A 360 24.69 38.53 -13.74
N LEU A 361 23.75 37.65 -14.10
CA LEU A 361 23.53 37.23 -15.48
C LEU A 361 23.07 38.39 -16.37
N VAL A 362 22.15 39.23 -15.86
CA VAL A 362 21.69 40.46 -16.52
C VAL A 362 22.86 41.43 -16.75
N GLU A 363 23.73 41.61 -15.76
CA GLU A 363 24.91 42.47 -15.87
C GLU A 363 25.93 41.93 -16.86
N HIS A 364 26.22 40.64 -16.81
CA HIS A 364 27.11 39.97 -17.76
C HIS A 364 26.59 40.17 -19.19
N ARG A 365 25.30 39.94 -19.40
CA ARG A 365 24.66 40.13 -20.71
C ARG A 365 24.71 41.59 -21.15
N LYS A 366 24.47 42.55 -20.25
CA LYS A 366 24.62 43.98 -20.55
C LYS A 366 26.06 44.32 -20.96
N LYS A 367 27.07 43.73 -20.32
CA LYS A 367 28.50 43.91 -20.67
C LYS A 367 28.80 43.35 -22.06
N GLU A 368 28.40 42.11 -22.36
CA GLU A 368 28.55 41.50 -23.69
C GLU A 368 27.90 42.36 -24.78
N MET A 369 26.69 42.83 -24.55
CA MET A 369 25.96 43.69 -25.49
C MET A 369 26.70 45.01 -25.74
N ARG A 370 27.29 45.60 -24.71
CA ARG A 370 28.12 46.81 -24.82
C ARG A 370 29.39 46.54 -25.63
N GLU A 371 30.02 45.39 -25.45
CA GLU A 371 31.21 45.01 -26.22
C GLU A 371 30.91 44.71 -27.68
N ILE A 372 29.81 43.99 -27.96
CA ILE A 372 29.34 43.71 -29.32
C ILE A 372 29.00 45.02 -30.03
N PHE A 373 28.31 45.94 -29.34
CA PHE A 373 28.01 47.27 -29.88
C PHE A 373 29.29 48.06 -30.16
N ARG A 374 30.28 48.03 -29.26
CA ARG A 374 31.58 48.70 -29.46
C ARG A 374 32.35 48.14 -30.65
N LYS A 375 32.30 46.82 -30.89
CA LYS A 375 33.02 46.15 -31.98
C LYS A 375 32.32 46.26 -33.34
N THR A 376 30.98 46.24 -33.36
CA THR A 376 30.21 46.08 -34.62
C THR A 376 29.32 47.27 -34.97
N GLY A 377 29.12 48.22 -34.05
CA GLY A 377 28.22 49.37 -34.23
C GLY A 377 26.73 49.03 -34.31
N ARG A 378 26.36 47.74 -34.30
CA ARG A 378 24.97 47.27 -34.38
C ARG A 378 24.42 46.99 -32.99
N LYS A 379 23.23 47.50 -32.71
CA LYS A 379 22.50 47.19 -31.47
C LYS A 379 21.86 45.81 -31.59
N THR A 380 22.27 44.88 -30.73
CA THR A 380 21.58 43.60 -30.55
C THR A 380 20.29 43.81 -29.75
N ARG A 381 19.27 42.99 -30.01
CA ARG A 381 17.97 43.06 -29.31
C ARG A 381 18.09 42.47 -27.90
N TRP A 382 17.49 43.13 -26.91
CA TRP A 382 17.39 42.62 -25.54
C TRP A 382 16.38 41.46 -25.47
N VAL A 383 16.78 40.37 -24.83
CA VAL A 383 15.89 39.23 -24.50
C VAL A 383 15.65 39.27 -23.00
N ASN A 384 14.39 39.17 -22.58
CA ASN A 384 14.07 39.15 -21.16
C ASN A 384 14.62 37.88 -20.53
N ILE A 385 15.46 38.04 -19.50
CA ILE A 385 16.04 36.93 -18.75
C ILE A 385 15.03 36.58 -17.68
N GLY A 386 14.32 35.46 -17.86
CA GLY A 386 13.40 34.93 -16.85
C GLY A 386 14.14 34.46 -15.60
N GLY A 387 13.39 34.07 -14.57
CA GLY A 387 13.93 33.55 -13.32
C GLY A 387 14.02 34.61 -12.22
N GLY A 388 14.78 34.31 -11.16
CA GLY A 388 14.96 35.20 -10.01
C GLY A 388 13.95 34.98 -8.89
N LYS A 389 13.68 36.05 -8.13
CA LYS A 389 12.81 35.99 -6.93
C LYS A 389 11.39 35.53 -7.25
N GLU A 390 10.79 36.15 -8.26
CA GLU A 390 9.39 35.90 -8.66
C GLU A 390 9.18 34.46 -9.09
N ALA A 391 10.15 33.91 -9.82
CA ALA A 391 10.17 32.51 -10.20
C ALA A 391 10.19 31.61 -8.94
N VAL A 392 11.16 31.79 -8.03
CA VAL A 392 11.22 30.98 -6.80
C VAL A 392 9.92 31.10 -5.98
N LEU A 393 9.35 32.30 -5.85
CA LEU A 393 8.08 32.49 -5.14
C LEU A 393 6.91 31.78 -5.83
N ALA A 394 6.85 31.76 -7.16
CA ALA A 394 5.84 31.01 -7.90
C ALA A 394 5.94 29.50 -7.67
N LEU A 395 7.16 28.94 -7.54
CA LEU A 395 7.33 27.51 -7.18
C LEU A 395 6.81 27.21 -5.78
N PHE A 396 6.98 28.15 -4.85
CA PHE A 396 6.59 27.98 -3.46
C PHE A 396 5.19 28.53 -3.16
N GLU A 397 4.42 29.00 -4.15
CA GLU A 397 3.13 29.68 -3.94
C GLU A 397 2.18 28.87 -3.05
N ALA A 398 1.96 27.60 -3.39
CA ALA A 398 1.11 26.69 -2.61
C ALA A 398 1.63 26.48 -1.18
N THR A 399 2.96 26.35 -1.01
CA THR A 399 3.56 26.15 0.32
C THR A 399 3.54 27.40 1.18
N ILE A 400 3.67 28.58 0.57
CA ILE A 400 3.57 29.86 1.26
C ILE A 400 2.11 30.07 1.70
N ALA A 401 1.14 29.75 0.84
CA ALA A 401 -0.28 29.78 1.19
C ALA A 401 -0.61 28.86 2.36
N SER A 402 -0.08 27.62 2.38
CA SER A 402 -0.29 26.69 3.48
C SER A 402 0.42 27.10 4.77
N LEU A 403 1.64 27.66 4.68
CA LEU A 403 2.35 28.25 5.82
C LEU A 403 1.57 29.41 6.44
N ASN A 404 1.06 30.32 5.62
CA ASN A 404 0.26 31.45 6.07
C ASN A 404 -1.05 30.99 6.72
N SER A 405 -1.69 29.96 6.15
CA SER A 405 -2.90 29.35 6.71
C SER A 405 -2.62 28.71 8.08
N ALA A 406 -1.55 27.91 8.19
CA ALA A 406 -1.13 27.30 9.46
C ALA A 406 -0.83 28.36 10.53
N GLN A 407 -0.08 29.41 10.18
CA GLN A 407 0.26 30.49 11.10
C GLN A 407 -0.95 31.32 11.53
N SER A 408 -1.90 31.59 10.63
CA SER A 408 -3.11 32.36 10.95
C SER A 408 -4.06 31.58 11.85
N LEU A 409 -4.29 30.29 11.57
CA LEU A 409 -5.10 29.43 12.45
C LEU A 409 -4.46 29.26 13.83
N TYR A 410 -3.14 29.12 13.89
CA TYR A 410 -2.45 29.05 15.18
C TYR A 410 -2.61 30.34 15.99
N LYS A 411 -2.49 31.52 15.36
CA LYS A 411 -2.73 32.82 16.02
C LYS A 411 -4.17 32.94 16.52
N GLN A 412 -5.14 32.55 15.68
CA GLN A 412 -6.55 32.55 16.04
C GLN A 412 -6.82 31.63 17.25
N ALA A 413 -6.21 30.43 17.27
CA ALA A 413 -6.33 29.49 18.38
C ALA A 413 -5.69 30.02 19.69
N LEU A 414 -4.64 30.84 19.59
CA LEU A 414 -4.01 31.48 20.74
C LEU A 414 -4.75 32.71 21.27
N GLY A 415 -5.81 33.17 20.58
CA GLY A 415 -6.61 34.32 20.99
C GLY A 415 -5.95 35.69 20.76
N HIS A 416 -5.02 35.79 19.80
CA HIS A 416 -4.38 37.06 19.39
C HIS A 416 -4.71 37.47 17.96
#